data_AF-A0A4U6U313-F1
#
_entry.id   AF-A0A4U6U313-F1
#
_cell.length_a   1.000
_cell.length_b   1.000
_cell.length_c   1.000
_cell.angle_alpha   90.00
_cell.angle_beta   90.00
_cell.angle_gamma   90.00
#
_symmetry.space_group_name_H-M   'P 1'
#
loop_
_entity.id
_entity.type
_entity.pdbx_description
1 polymer ?
#
loop_
_entity_poly.entity_id
_entity_poly.type
_entity_poly.pdbx_seq_one_letter_code
_entity_poly.pdbx_strand_id
1 'polypeptide(L)'
;MEGYGIAVSACKQLDAISAMIPDPQRTRSTRRIYDIAFFNGKLYAITEYDGLQALELDVGRLHEPNSSSRFHKCIAEDPKQQRIYRATDDIDYLVLRYLVECSGKLLMIRRWMSFPHEARVGDHDRTSWFEVFETDLATVPGRWINVDSLDGLAIFLNSECSKSVLASKCAGGVQEDCIYFMHRVFDNPSMQYFGPCVNPLGDSGVCNMRDGNITPLLPEAVMTELRCKQQYLTWFFPTGS
;
A
#
# COMPACT_ATOMS: atom_id res chain seq x y z
N MET A 1 -13.97 19.65 11.00
CA MET A 1 -14.32 18.52 10.11
C MET A 1 -13.05 17.70 9.99
N GLU A 2 -12.81 16.81 10.95
CA GLU A 2 -11.67 15.87 10.87
C GLU A 2 -12.09 14.76 9.91
N GLY A 3 -11.44 14.70 8.76
CA GLY A 3 -11.77 13.75 7.73
C GLY A 3 -10.52 13.36 6.95
N TYR A 4 -10.45 12.10 6.55
CA TYR A 4 -9.45 11.61 5.62
C TYR A 4 -9.89 12.04 4.21
N GLY A 5 -9.01 12.76 3.51
CA GLY A 5 -9.25 13.22 2.16
C GLY A 5 -7.97 13.18 1.35
N ILE A 6 -8.12 13.07 0.03
CA ILE A 6 -7.01 13.20 -0.91
C ILE A 6 -7.08 14.60 -1.48
N ALA A 7 -5.94 15.29 -1.52
CA ALA A 7 -5.75 16.48 -2.31
C ALA A 7 -4.93 16.12 -3.56
N VAL A 8 -5.42 16.50 -4.73
CA VAL A 8 -4.73 16.34 -6.02
C VAL A 8 -4.48 17.72 -6.58
N SER A 9 -3.22 18.05 -6.90
CA SER A 9 -2.85 19.31 -7.57
C SER A 9 -2.06 19.00 -8.83
N ALA A 10 -2.42 19.67 -9.92
CA ALA A 10 -1.65 19.62 -11.16
C ALA A 10 -0.62 20.76 -11.11
N CYS A 11 0.63 20.47 -10.78
CA CYS A 11 1.70 21.46 -10.49
C CYS A 11 1.86 22.64 -11.48
N LYS A 12 1.25 22.59 -12.66
CA LYS A 12 1.25 23.67 -13.68
C LYS A 12 0.26 24.80 -13.38
N GLN A 13 -0.78 24.54 -12.59
CA GLN A 13 -1.79 25.51 -12.18
C GLN A 13 -1.92 25.36 -10.66
N LEU A 14 -1.96 26.46 -9.91
CA LEU A 14 -2.07 26.45 -8.44
C LEU A 14 -3.46 25.98 -7.95
N ASP A 15 -4.07 25.05 -8.67
CA ASP A 15 -5.40 24.51 -8.45
C ASP A 15 -5.25 23.13 -7.80
N ALA A 16 -6.11 22.85 -6.83
CA ALA A 16 -6.16 21.57 -6.12
C ALA A 16 -7.61 21.11 -5.96
N ILE A 17 -7.86 19.83 -6.20
CA ILE A 17 -9.14 19.17 -5.91
C ILE A 17 -8.97 18.38 -4.63
N SER A 18 -9.90 18.55 -3.70
CA SER A 18 -10.05 17.66 -2.56
C SER A 18 -11.17 16.66 -2.80
N ALA A 19 -10.90 15.38 -2.61
CA ALA A 19 -11.90 14.31 -2.67
C ALA A 19 -11.92 13.51 -1.37
N MET A 20 -13.12 13.15 -0.94
CA MET A 20 -13.36 12.38 0.28
C MET A 20 -14.29 11.21 -0.03
N ILE A 21 -14.14 10.11 0.70
CA ILE A 21 -15.08 8.98 0.66
C ILE A 21 -16.04 9.13 1.84
N PRO A 22 -17.36 9.35 1.64
CA PRO A 22 -18.32 9.44 2.74
C PRO A 22 -18.42 8.13 3.50
N ASP A 23 -18.55 8.18 4.83
CA ASP A 23 -18.86 7.00 5.64
C ASP A 23 -20.37 6.71 5.63
N PRO A 24 -20.83 5.56 5.11
CA PRO A 24 -22.25 5.22 5.06
C PRO A 24 -22.89 5.01 6.45
N GLN A 25 -22.09 4.71 7.49
CA GLN A 25 -22.60 4.47 8.84
C GLN A 25 -22.58 5.73 9.72
N ARG A 26 -21.82 6.76 9.34
CA ARG A 26 -21.64 7.98 10.13
C ARG A 26 -21.68 9.21 9.22
N THR A 27 -22.79 9.93 9.26
CA THR A 27 -23.12 11.08 8.39
C THR A 27 -22.17 12.28 8.46
N ARG A 28 -21.24 12.31 9.43
CA ARG A 28 -20.22 13.37 9.59
C ARG A 28 -18.78 12.85 9.57
N SER A 29 -18.55 11.58 9.21
CA SER A 29 -17.19 11.04 9.05
C SER A 29 -16.93 10.60 7.62
N THR A 30 -15.64 10.48 7.31
CA THR A 30 -15.14 9.99 6.03
C THR A 30 -14.47 8.65 6.24
N ARG A 31 -14.57 7.77 5.25
CA ARG A 31 -13.80 6.53 5.24
C ARG A 31 -12.32 6.87 5.11
N ARG A 32 -11.50 6.21 5.91
CA ARG A 32 -10.04 6.28 5.77
C ARG A 32 -9.62 5.62 4.46
N ILE A 33 -8.73 6.30 3.76
CA ILE A 33 -8.08 5.80 2.55
C ILE A 33 -6.76 5.15 2.98
N TYR A 34 -6.54 3.92 2.53
CA TYR A 34 -5.37 3.14 2.92
C TYR A 34 -4.25 3.20 1.90
N ASP A 35 -4.62 3.20 0.62
CA ASP A 35 -3.69 3.44 -0.46
C ASP A 35 -4.44 3.99 -1.69
N ILE A 36 -3.68 4.54 -2.64
CA ILE A 36 -4.16 5.09 -3.89
C ILE A 36 -3.28 4.64 -5.06
N ALA A 37 -3.88 4.51 -6.25
CA ALA A 37 -3.13 4.28 -7.48
C ALA A 37 -3.79 4.94 -8.68
N PHE A 38 -2.97 5.41 -9.61
CA PHE A 38 -3.44 5.85 -10.92
C PHE A 38 -3.57 4.66 -11.87
N PHE A 39 -4.73 4.53 -12.51
CA PHE A 39 -4.98 3.48 -13.48
C PHE A 39 -6.00 3.95 -14.52
N ASN A 40 -5.72 3.71 -15.81
CA ASN A 40 -6.62 4.06 -16.92
C ASN A 40 -7.23 5.48 -16.85
N GLY A 41 -6.41 6.48 -16.47
CA GLY A 41 -6.81 7.88 -16.39
C GLY A 41 -7.68 8.25 -15.18
N LYS A 42 -7.90 7.33 -14.23
CA LYS A 42 -8.63 7.57 -12.99
C LYS A 42 -7.72 7.36 -11.78
N LEU A 43 -8.04 8.04 -10.69
CA LEU A 43 -7.41 7.80 -9.40
C LEU A 43 -8.28 6.80 -8.61
N TYR A 44 -7.69 5.69 -8.22
CA TYR A 44 -8.34 4.68 -7.40
C TYR A 44 -7.88 4.80 -5.95
N ALA A 45 -8.79 4.54 -5.02
CA ALA A 45 -8.55 4.53 -3.59
C ALA A 45 -9.14 3.26 -2.96
N ILE A 46 -8.40 2.64 -2.05
CA ILE A 46 -8.84 1.44 -1.33
C ILE A 46 -9.19 1.74 0.13
N THR A 47 -10.25 1.10 0.62
CA THR A 47 -10.71 1.18 2.02
C THR A 47 -10.21 0.00 2.86
N GLU A 48 -10.44 0.03 4.18
CA GLU A 48 -10.07 -1.08 5.09
C GLU A 48 -10.82 -2.39 4.85
N TYR A 49 -11.97 -2.31 4.19
CA TYR A 49 -12.84 -3.46 3.89
C TYR A 49 -12.69 -3.90 2.43
N ASP A 50 -11.57 -3.57 1.80
CA ASP A 50 -11.26 -3.90 0.39
C ASP A 50 -12.22 -3.27 -0.61
N GLY A 51 -12.96 -2.23 -0.20
CA GLY A 51 -13.77 -1.45 -1.12
C GLY A 51 -12.88 -0.64 -2.05
N LEU A 52 -13.16 -0.69 -3.35
CA LEU A 52 -12.46 0.10 -4.36
C LEU A 52 -13.34 1.26 -4.81
N GLN A 53 -12.76 2.46 -4.78
CA GLN A 53 -13.41 3.70 -5.17
C GLN A 53 -12.61 4.37 -6.28
N ALA A 54 -13.27 4.84 -7.34
CA ALA A 54 -12.62 5.58 -8.42
C ALA A 54 -13.02 7.05 -8.40
N LEU A 55 -12.05 7.90 -8.73
CA LEU A 55 -12.20 9.32 -8.92
C LEU A 55 -11.76 9.66 -10.35
N GLU A 56 -12.68 10.20 -11.13
CA GLU A 56 -12.34 10.76 -12.44
C GLU A 56 -11.72 12.15 -12.24
N LEU A 57 -10.52 12.33 -12.77
CA LEU A 57 -9.85 13.62 -12.79
C LEU A 57 -10.15 14.30 -14.13
N ASP A 58 -11.10 15.22 -14.13
CA ASP A 58 -11.31 16.10 -15.27
C ASP A 58 -10.38 17.30 -15.16
N VAL A 59 -9.28 17.25 -15.92
CA VAL A 59 -8.26 18.32 -15.98
C VAL A 59 -8.87 19.65 -16.45
N GLY A 60 -9.96 19.63 -17.23
CA GLY A 60 -10.66 20.83 -17.67
C GLY A 60 -11.57 21.46 -16.61
N ARG A 61 -11.94 20.71 -15.57
CA ARG A 61 -12.81 21.16 -14.46
C ARG A 61 -12.07 21.56 -13.19
N LEU A 62 -10.74 21.53 -13.18
CA LEU A 62 -9.93 22.11 -12.11
C LEU A 62 -10.24 23.60 -11.86
N HIS A 63 -10.80 24.29 -12.86
CA HIS A 63 -11.15 25.70 -12.82
C HIS A 63 -12.52 26.02 -12.17
N GLU A 64 -13.36 25.01 -11.87
CA GLU A 64 -14.67 25.25 -11.24
C GLU A 64 -14.62 24.95 -9.73
N PRO A 65 -14.63 25.97 -8.85
CA PRO A 65 -14.46 25.79 -7.40
C PRO A 65 -15.59 25.00 -6.70
N ASN A 66 -16.63 24.60 -7.44
CA ASN A 66 -17.80 23.89 -6.92
C ASN A 66 -18.00 22.48 -7.51
N SER A 67 -17.13 22.00 -8.41
CA SER A 67 -17.19 20.61 -8.84
C SER A 67 -16.50 19.73 -7.81
N SER A 68 -17.22 19.32 -6.76
CA SER A 68 -16.73 18.28 -5.86
C SER A 68 -16.57 16.99 -6.69
N SER A 69 -15.35 16.66 -7.09
CA SER A 69 -15.10 15.37 -7.72
C SER A 69 -15.32 14.31 -6.65
N ARG A 70 -16.25 13.39 -6.91
CA ARG A 70 -16.73 12.42 -5.93
C ARG A 70 -16.20 11.05 -6.28
N PHE A 71 -15.80 10.32 -5.25
CA PHE A 71 -15.51 8.90 -5.39
C PHE A 71 -16.76 8.11 -5.76
N HIS A 72 -16.66 7.32 -6.81
CA HIS A 72 -17.65 6.34 -7.24
C HIS A 72 -17.22 4.94 -6.83
N LYS A 73 -18.15 4.17 -6.28
CA LYS A 73 -17.86 2.80 -5.81
C LYS A 73 -17.74 1.86 -7.00
N CYS A 74 -16.57 1.23 -7.13
CA CYS A 74 -16.28 0.22 -8.15
C CYS A 74 -16.45 -1.20 -7.60
N ILE A 75 -15.91 -1.46 -6.41
CA ILE A 75 -15.99 -2.75 -5.71
C ILE A 75 -16.61 -2.52 -4.34
N ALA A 76 -17.56 -3.37 -3.95
CA ALA A 76 -18.20 -3.28 -2.64
C ALA A 76 -17.24 -3.67 -1.52
N GLU A 77 -17.44 -3.07 -0.34
CA GLU A 77 -16.72 -3.46 0.88
C GLU A 77 -17.15 -4.86 1.30
N ASP A 78 -16.18 -5.69 1.69
CA ASP A 78 -16.42 -7.00 2.31
C ASP A 78 -16.36 -6.86 3.84
N PRO A 79 -17.48 -7.02 4.56
CA PRO A 79 -17.53 -6.86 6.02
C PRO A 79 -16.74 -7.94 6.78
N LYS A 80 -16.31 -9.01 6.11
CA LYS A 80 -15.40 -10.01 6.70
C LYS A 80 -13.97 -9.51 6.75
N GLN A 81 -13.63 -8.49 5.96
CA GLN A 81 -12.29 -7.92 5.94
C GLN A 81 -12.11 -6.94 7.07
N GLN A 82 -10.92 -6.93 7.66
CA GLN A 82 -10.58 -6.03 8.75
C GLN A 82 -9.13 -5.57 8.57
N ARG A 83 -8.75 -4.55 9.34
CA ARG A 83 -7.36 -4.13 9.46
C ARG A 83 -6.60 -4.98 10.47
N ILE A 84 -7.24 -5.38 11.56
CA ILE A 84 -6.62 -6.14 12.65
C ILE A 84 -7.40 -7.43 12.83
N TYR A 85 -6.70 -8.57 12.85
CA TYR A 85 -7.26 -9.89 13.13
C TYR A 85 -6.64 -10.44 14.39
N ARG A 86 -7.49 -10.87 15.32
CA ARG A 86 -7.05 -11.58 16.52
C ARG A 86 -6.90 -13.05 16.19
N ALA A 87 -5.71 -13.59 16.37
CA ALA A 87 -5.42 -14.99 16.03
C ALA A 87 -5.29 -15.87 17.27
N THR A 88 -4.38 -15.50 18.19
CA THR A 88 -4.14 -16.22 19.44
C THR A 88 -4.05 -15.23 20.60
N ASP A 89 -3.91 -15.74 21.83
CA ASP A 89 -3.78 -14.90 23.02
C ASP A 89 -2.52 -14.03 23.02
N ASP A 90 -1.50 -14.38 22.21
CA ASP A 90 -0.19 -13.71 22.21
C ASP A 90 0.10 -12.89 20.94
N ILE A 91 -0.60 -13.15 19.83
CA ILE A 91 -0.28 -12.59 18.50
C ILE A 91 -1.55 -12.16 17.77
N ASP A 92 -1.51 -10.91 17.28
CA ASP A 92 -2.47 -10.35 16.34
C ASP A 92 -1.84 -10.15 14.96
N TYR A 93 -2.68 -10.00 13.93
CA TYR A 93 -2.26 -9.65 12.58
C TYR A 93 -2.76 -8.27 12.17
N LEU A 94 -1.86 -7.46 11.63
CA LEU A 94 -2.15 -6.20 10.95
C LEU A 94 -2.10 -6.44 9.45
N VAL A 95 -3.21 -6.15 8.75
CA VAL A 95 -3.32 -6.25 7.30
C VAL A 95 -3.16 -4.89 6.67
N LEU A 96 -2.04 -4.70 5.98
CA LEU A 96 -1.79 -3.53 5.14
C LEU A 96 -2.30 -3.81 3.73
N ARG A 97 -2.77 -2.77 3.05
CA ARG A 97 -3.32 -2.84 1.70
C ARG A 97 -2.57 -1.86 0.82
N TYR A 98 -2.14 -2.36 -0.32
CA TYR A 98 -1.46 -1.55 -1.33
C TYR A 98 -2.22 -1.65 -2.65
N LEU A 99 -2.28 -0.56 -3.39
CA LEU A 99 -2.73 -0.52 -4.77
C LEU A 99 -1.53 -0.29 -5.69
N VAL A 100 -1.46 -1.04 -6.78
CA VAL A 100 -0.40 -0.86 -7.77
C VAL A 100 -0.90 -1.12 -9.16
N GLU A 101 -0.49 -0.27 -10.10
CA GLU A 101 -0.64 -0.55 -11.52
C GLU A 101 0.47 -1.53 -11.95
N CYS A 102 0.07 -2.61 -12.58
CA CYS A 102 0.94 -3.71 -12.98
C CYS A 102 0.58 -4.17 -14.39
N SER A 103 1.35 -3.71 -15.38
CA SER A 103 1.22 -4.14 -16.78
C SER A 103 -0.19 -4.01 -17.37
N GLY A 104 -0.85 -2.88 -17.13
CA GLY A 104 -2.21 -2.62 -17.60
C GLY A 104 -3.31 -3.24 -16.72
N LYS A 105 -2.96 -3.77 -15.54
CA LYS A 105 -3.87 -4.27 -14.52
C LYS A 105 -3.76 -3.41 -13.26
N LEU A 106 -4.84 -3.31 -12.49
CA LEU A 106 -4.80 -2.75 -11.14
C LEU A 106 -4.85 -3.88 -10.14
N LEU A 107 -3.83 -3.95 -9.27
CA LEU A 107 -3.72 -4.99 -8.24
C LEU A 107 -3.93 -4.40 -6.85
N MET A 108 -4.58 -5.18 -5.99
CA MET A 108 -4.53 -5.01 -4.54
C MET A 108 -3.57 -6.05 -3.95
N ILE A 109 -2.63 -5.60 -3.11
CA ILE A 109 -1.77 -6.47 -2.32
C ILE A 109 -2.15 -6.32 -0.86
N ARG A 110 -2.48 -7.43 -0.21
CA ARG A 110 -2.59 -7.51 1.24
C ARG A 110 -1.28 -8.05 1.82
N ARG A 111 -0.71 -7.33 2.77
CA ARG A 111 0.44 -7.77 3.56
C ARG A 111 -0.01 -8.08 4.97
N TRP A 112 0.15 -9.34 5.38
CA TRP A 112 -0.20 -9.81 6.71
C TRP A 112 1.03 -9.74 7.60
N MET A 113 1.01 -8.83 8.58
CA MET A 113 2.08 -8.69 9.55
C MET A 113 1.62 -9.18 10.90
N SER A 114 2.32 -10.14 11.50
CA SER A 114 2.10 -10.53 12.88
C SER A 114 2.74 -9.49 13.80
N PHE A 115 2.10 -9.19 14.92
CA PHE A 115 2.67 -8.39 15.99
C PHE A 115 2.25 -8.96 17.35
N PRO A 116 3.20 -9.16 18.29
CA PRO A 116 2.89 -9.64 19.63
C PRO A 116 2.23 -8.53 20.48
N HIS A 117 1.32 -8.90 21.38
CA HIS A 117 0.60 -7.92 22.22
C HIS A 117 1.52 -7.15 23.18
N GLU A 118 2.49 -7.86 23.77
CA GLU A 118 3.33 -7.35 24.87
C GLU A 118 4.63 -6.68 24.40
N ALA A 119 4.85 -6.60 23.08
CA ALA A 119 6.03 -5.94 22.55
C ALA A 119 5.67 -4.59 21.92
N ARG A 120 6.66 -3.69 21.87
CA ARG A 120 6.48 -2.42 21.17
C ARG A 120 6.27 -2.70 19.69
N VAL A 121 5.26 -2.03 19.15
CA VAL A 121 4.97 -2.01 17.72
C VAL A 121 6.21 -1.51 16.97
N GLY A 122 6.74 -2.31 16.03
CA GLY A 122 7.98 -2.03 15.29
C GLY A 122 9.20 -2.85 15.74
N ASP A 123 9.18 -3.46 16.94
CA ASP A 123 10.35 -4.20 17.47
C ASP A 123 10.35 -5.68 17.05
N HIS A 124 9.16 -6.29 16.98
CA HIS A 124 8.99 -7.73 16.75
C HIS A 124 7.92 -8.06 15.71
N ASP A 125 7.40 -7.05 15.00
CA ASP A 125 6.47 -7.28 13.92
C ASP A 125 7.16 -7.92 12.72
N ARG A 126 6.49 -8.93 12.14
CA ARG A 126 7.03 -9.74 11.05
C ARG A 126 6.00 -9.95 9.96
N THR A 127 6.41 -9.84 8.71
CA THR A 127 5.56 -10.21 7.58
C THR A 127 5.46 -11.71 7.53
N SER A 128 4.22 -12.19 7.58
CA SER A 128 3.92 -13.60 7.60
C SER A 128 3.60 -14.12 6.19
N TRP A 129 2.78 -13.39 5.43
CA TRP A 129 2.51 -13.71 4.01
C TRP A 129 1.87 -12.53 3.27
N PHE A 130 1.66 -12.72 1.97
CA PHE A 130 0.96 -11.80 1.09
C PHE A 130 -0.21 -12.49 0.39
N GLU A 131 -1.24 -11.71 0.06
CA GLU A 131 -2.29 -12.09 -0.89
C GLU A 131 -2.35 -11.02 -1.98
N VAL A 132 -2.45 -11.43 -3.23
CA VAL A 132 -2.53 -10.49 -4.37
C VAL A 132 -3.83 -10.74 -5.13
N PHE A 133 -4.47 -9.65 -5.52
CA PHE A 133 -5.73 -9.69 -6.24
C PHE A 133 -5.72 -8.73 -7.42
N GLU A 134 -6.17 -9.19 -8.58
CA GLU A 134 -6.45 -8.39 -9.76
C GLU A 134 -7.88 -7.84 -9.71
N THR A 135 -8.08 -6.58 -10.15
CA THR A 135 -9.41 -6.04 -10.34
C THR A 135 -10.08 -6.62 -11.59
N ASP A 136 -11.28 -7.15 -11.44
CA ASP A 136 -12.23 -7.37 -12.53
C ASP A 136 -13.31 -6.28 -12.48
N LEU A 137 -13.16 -5.28 -13.35
CA LEU A 137 -14.11 -4.19 -13.52
C LEU A 137 -15.10 -4.42 -14.67
N ALA A 138 -15.03 -5.58 -15.35
CA ALA A 138 -16.00 -5.93 -16.39
C ALA A 138 -17.35 -6.36 -15.79
N THR A 139 -17.34 -6.85 -14.53
CA THR A 139 -18.56 -7.11 -13.76
C THR A 139 -19.06 -5.86 -13.03
N VAL A 140 -20.36 -5.76 -12.79
CA VAL A 140 -20.97 -4.67 -12.01
C VAL A 140 -21.82 -5.24 -10.86
N PRO A 141 -21.43 -5.04 -9.58
CA PRO A 141 -20.20 -4.38 -9.15
C PRO A 141 -18.94 -5.16 -9.58
N GLY A 142 -17.80 -4.46 -9.64
CA GLY A 142 -16.52 -5.10 -9.87
C GLY A 142 -16.16 -6.02 -8.71
N ARG A 143 -15.11 -6.83 -8.88
CA ARG A 143 -14.62 -7.77 -7.86
C ARG A 143 -13.11 -7.91 -7.89
N TRP A 144 -12.59 -8.44 -6.80
CA TRP A 144 -11.20 -8.86 -6.66
C TRP A 144 -11.06 -10.33 -7.04
N ILE A 145 -10.09 -10.66 -7.89
CA ILE A 145 -9.76 -12.03 -8.29
C ILE A 145 -8.36 -12.34 -7.76
N ASN A 146 -8.22 -13.37 -6.94
CA ASN A 146 -6.91 -13.78 -6.42
C ASN A 146 -6.00 -14.26 -7.55
N VAL A 147 -4.73 -13.87 -7.49
CA VAL A 147 -3.70 -14.25 -8.47
C VAL A 147 -2.46 -14.77 -7.74
N ASP A 148 -1.80 -15.75 -8.34
CA ASP A 148 -0.61 -16.45 -7.80
C ASP A 148 0.69 -16.15 -8.57
N SER A 149 0.59 -15.37 -9.66
CA SER A 149 1.73 -14.91 -10.46
C SER A 149 1.56 -13.44 -10.85
N LEU A 150 2.70 -12.78 -11.07
CA LEU A 150 2.84 -11.42 -11.56
C LEU A 150 3.29 -11.40 -13.03
N ASP A 151 3.15 -12.50 -13.77
CA ASP A 151 3.48 -12.59 -15.20
C ASP A 151 4.94 -12.16 -15.51
N GLY A 152 5.88 -12.51 -14.63
CA GLY A 152 7.30 -12.14 -14.78
C GLY A 152 7.66 -10.72 -14.30
N LEU A 153 6.70 -9.99 -13.74
CA LEU A 153 6.98 -8.72 -13.06
C LEU A 153 7.42 -8.94 -11.60
N ALA A 154 8.05 -7.90 -11.06
CA ALA A 154 8.31 -7.73 -9.64
C ALA A 154 7.59 -6.48 -9.13
N ILE A 155 7.08 -6.52 -7.91
CA ILE A 155 6.41 -5.39 -7.27
C ILE A 155 7.27 -4.89 -6.11
N PHE A 156 7.47 -3.58 -6.04
CA PHE A 156 8.14 -2.88 -4.96
C PHE A 156 7.10 -2.11 -4.17
N LEU A 157 6.89 -2.50 -2.92
CA LEU A 157 5.91 -1.90 -2.01
C LEU A 157 6.58 -0.88 -1.09
N ASN A 158 5.93 0.26 -0.93
CA ASN A 158 6.28 1.27 0.06
C ASN A 158 5.01 2.02 0.53
N SER A 159 5.08 2.66 1.70
CA SER A 159 3.96 3.46 2.24
C SER A 159 3.58 4.65 1.38
N GLU A 160 4.54 5.24 0.65
CA GLU A 160 4.28 6.42 -0.17
C GLU A 160 3.97 6.08 -1.63
N CYS A 161 4.52 4.99 -2.16
CA CYS A 161 4.34 4.61 -3.56
C CYS A 161 4.73 3.15 -3.79
N SER A 162 3.79 2.39 -4.35
CA SER A 162 4.06 1.04 -4.88
C SER A 162 4.31 1.10 -6.39
N LYS A 163 5.21 0.25 -6.89
CA LYS A 163 5.54 0.22 -8.32
C LYS A 163 5.85 -1.19 -8.82
N SER A 164 5.42 -1.50 -10.03
CA SER A 164 5.77 -2.73 -10.74
C SER A 164 6.90 -2.50 -11.76
N VAL A 165 7.73 -3.51 -11.97
CA VAL A 165 8.76 -3.52 -13.02
C VAL A 165 8.85 -4.90 -13.66
N LEU A 166 9.21 -4.95 -14.93
CA LEU A 166 9.49 -6.22 -15.59
C LEU A 166 10.88 -6.72 -15.14
N ALA A 167 10.92 -7.84 -14.41
CA ALA A 167 12.15 -8.31 -13.77
C ALA A 167 13.29 -8.56 -14.78
N SER A 168 12.95 -9.11 -15.96
CA SER A 168 13.91 -9.37 -17.05
C SER A 168 14.58 -8.12 -17.63
N LYS A 169 14.05 -6.92 -17.38
CA LYS A 169 14.64 -5.64 -17.80
C LYS A 169 15.51 -4.98 -16.73
N CYS A 170 15.54 -5.51 -15.52
CA CYS A 170 16.29 -4.93 -14.40
C CYS A 170 17.69 -5.55 -14.32
N ALA A 171 18.72 -4.76 -14.62
CA ALA A 171 20.09 -5.11 -14.27
C ALA A 171 20.21 -5.15 -12.74
N GLY A 172 20.70 -6.26 -12.18
CA GLY A 172 20.88 -6.41 -10.73
C GLY A 172 20.16 -7.59 -10.07
N GLY A 173 19.57 -8.50 -10.85
CA GLY A 173 19.06 -9.77 -10.31
C GLY A 173 17.70 -9.65 -9.61
N VAL A 174 16.86 -8.71 -10.04
CA VAL A 174 15.44 -8.68 -9.64
C VAL A 174 14.78 -9.99 -10.08
N GLN A 175 14.11 -10.65 -9.14
CA GLN A 175 13.46 -11.92 -9.36
C GLN A 175 12.03 -11.72 -9.86
N GLU A 176 11.62 -12.56 -10.80
CA GLU A 176 10.25 -12.64 -11.30
C GLU A 176 9.29 -13.13 -10.20
N ASP A 177 8.04 -12.66 -10.26
CA ASP A 177 6.97 -13.05 -9.31
C ASP A 177 7.32 -12.79 -7.84
N CYS A 178 8.11 -11.75 -7.60
CA CYS A 178 8.54 -11.36 -6.26
C CYS A 178 7.96 -10.01 -5.83
N ILE A 179 7.61 -9.93 -4.54
CA ILE A 179 7.20 -8.70 -3.86
C ILE A 179 8.35 -8.26 -2.96
N TYR A 180 8.95 -7.13 -3.29
CA TYR A 180 9.96 -6.44 -2.51
C TYR A 180 9.27 -5.44 -1.59
N PHE A 181 9.56 -5.47 -0.30
CA PHE A 181 8.86 -4.62 0.66
C PHE A 181 9.81 -4.09 1.73
N MET A 182 9.56 -2.86 2.15
CA MET A 182 10.29 -2.25 3.26
C MET A 182 9.58 -2.50 4.58
N HIS A 183 10.34 -2.50 5.67
CA HIS A 183 9.81 -2.47 7.02
C HIS A 183 8.91 -1.25 7.17
N ARG A 184 7.77 -1.44 7.81
CA ARG A 184 6.84 -0.35 8.04
C ARG A 184 7.39 0.51 9.17
N VAL A 185 7.94 1.67 8.84
CA VAL A 185 8.20 2.68 9.86
C VAL A 185 6.84 3.22 10.30
N PHE A 186 6.44 2.97 11.54
CA PHE A 186 5.37 3.76 12.13
C PHE A 186 5.91 5.19 12.22
N ASP A 187 5.26 6.15 11.56
CA ASP A 187 5.39 7.56 11.96
C ASP A 187 5.12 7.59 13.46
N ASN A 188 6.18 7.71 14.26
CA ASN A 188 6.14 7.55 15.70
C ASN A 188 5.05 8.48 16.27
N PRO A 189 3.89 7.99 16.73
CA PRO A 189 2.87 8.85 17.29
C PRO A 189 3.18 9.20 18.75
N SER A 190 4.24 8.63 19.33
CA SER A 190 4.61 8.89 20.71
C SER A 190 5.62 10.04 20.79
N MET A 191 5.11 11.23 21.10
CA MET A 191 5.86 12.32 21.74
C MET A 191 6.40 11.93 23.13
N GLN A 192 6.41 10.65 23.51
CA GLN A 192 6.69 10.19 24.88
C GLN A 192 7.73 9.09 25.01
N TYR A 193 8.34 8.58 23.94
CA TYR A 193 9.40 7.59 24.11
C TYR A 193 10.60 7.89 23.22
N PHE A 194 11.62 8.53 23.80
CA PHE A 194 13.00 8.49 23.32
C PHE A 194 13.52 7.04 23.50
N GLY A 195 13.16 6.16 22.57
CA GLY A 195 13.74 4.82 22.42
C GLY A 195 14.86 4.81 21.37
N PRO A 196 15.70 3.76 21.31
CA PRO A 196 16.68 3.61 20.24
C PRO A 196 15.97 3.64 18.87
N CYS A 197 16.67 4.14 17.84
CA CYS A 197 16.16 4.21 16.47
C CYS A 197 15.63 2.83 16.07
N VAL A 198 14.34 2.75 15.69
CA VAL A 198 13.74 1.53 15.14
C VAL A 198 14.63 1.08 13.98
N ASN A 199 14.96 -0.21 13.89
CA ASN A 199 15.81 -0.73 12.83
C ASN A 199 15.21 -0.34 11.47
N PRO A 200 15.85 0.52 10.66
CA PRO A 200 15.22 1.09 9.48
C PRO A 200 14.88 0.02 8.44
N LEU A 201 15.63 -1.10 8.44
CA LEU A 201 15.36 -2.25 7.60
C LEU A 201 14.49 -3.31 8.27
N GLY A 202 14.25 -3.25 9.58
CA GLY A 202 13.44 -4.18 10.39
C GLY A 202 13.05 -5.50 9.71
N ASP A 203 11.79 -5.56 9.29
CA ASP A 203 11.14 -6.66 8.56
C ASP A 203 11.16 -6.47 7.03
N SER A 204 12.13 -5.74 6.46
CA SER A 204 12.22 -5.58 4.99
C SER A 204 12.64 -6.89 4.35
N GLY A 205 12.00 -7.25 3.24
CA GLY A 205 12.23 -8.53 2.61
C GLY A 205 11.80 -8.63 1.17
N VAL A 206 11.98 -9.83 0.65
CA VAL A 206 11.52 -10.27 -0.66
C VAL A 206 10.66 -11.51 -0.45
N CYS A 207 9.40 -11.43 -0.84
CA CYS A 207 8.47 -12.56 -0.89
C CYS A 207 8.42 -13.12 -2.31
N ASN A 208 8.73 -14.40 -2.48
CA ASN A 208 8.49 -15.09 -3.74
C ASN A 208 7.05 -15.62 -3.76
N MET A 209 6.24 -15.18 -4.70
CA MET A 209 4.83 -15.56 -4.75
C MET A 209 4.59 -17.02 -5.14
N ARG A 210 5.55 -17.66 -5.83
CA ARG A 210 5.40 -19.04 -6.31
C ARG A 210 5.46 -20.06 -5.17
N ASP A 211 6.30 -19.81 -4.17
CA ASP A 211 6.49 -20.71 -3.02
C ASP A 211 6.10 -20.09 -1.67
N GLY A 212 5.81 -18.78 -1.64
CA GLY A 212 5.46 -18.02 -0.44
C GLY A 212 6.64 -17.71 0.47
N ASN A 213 7.88 -18.01 0.06
CA ASN A 213 9.05 -17.83 0.90
C ASN A 213 9.41 -16.34 1.04
N ILE A 214 9.71 -15.93 2.27
CA ILE A 214 10.13 -14.56 2.59
C ILE A 214 11.59 -14.59 3.03
N THR A 215 12.43 -13.87 2.31
CA THR A 215 13.86 -13.72 2.62
C THR A 215 14.19 -12.27 3.00
N PRO A 216 15.19 -12.04 3.87
CA PRO A 216 15.64 -10.69 4.19
C PRO A 216 16.11 -9.93 2.95
N LEU A 217 15.83 -8.62 2.90
CA LEU A 217 16.18 -7.79 1.74
C LEU A 217 17.69 -7.68 1.51
N LEU A 218 18.47 -7.66 2.59
CA LEU A 218 19.92 -7.58 2.57
C LEU A 218 20.54 -8.65 3.47
N PRO A 219 21.81 -9.07 3.22
CA PRO A 219 22.52 -9.97 4.11
C PRO A 219 22.66 -9.40 5.53
N GLU A 220 22.63 -10.27 6.55
CA GLU A 220 22.67 -9.86 7.98
C GLU A 220 23.90 -8.99 8.33
N ALA A 221 25.04 -9.22 7.67
CA ALA A 221 26.24 -8.40 7.85
C ALA A 221 25.99 -6.93 7.45
N VAL A 222 25.36 -6.71 6.29
CA VAL A 222 25.01 -5.37 5.79
C VAL A 222 23.93 -4.75 6.68
N MET A 223 22.92 -5.55 7.08
CA MET A 223 21.88 -5.12 8.03
C MET A 223 22.49 -4.60 9.33
N THR A 224 23.49 -5.30 9.88
CA THR A 224 24.14 -4.95 11.14
C THR A 224 24.87 -3.61 11.05
N GLU A 225 25.56 -3.34 9.94
CA GLU A 225 26.21 -2.03 9.70
C GLU A 225 25.22 -0.88 9.60
N LEU A 226 24.04 -1.13 8.99
CA LEU A 226 23.02 -0.11 8.77
C LEU A 226 22.21 0.19 10.04
N ARG A 227 22.06 -0.76 10.98
CA ARG A 227 21.39 -0.54 12.28
C ARG A 227 21.99 0.62 13.10
N CYS A 228 23.28 0.91 12.92
CA CYS A 228 23.96 2.00 13.62
C CYS A 228 23.79 3.37 12.95
N LYS A 229 23.03 3.46 11.85
CA LYS A 229 22.85 4.69 11.06
C LYS A 229 21.36 5.06 11.02
N GLN A 230 21.06 6.33 11.26
CA GLN A 230 19.71 6.85 10.99
C GLN A 230 19.53 6.95 9.46
N GLN A 231 18.62 6.17 8.90
CA GLN A 231 18.42 6.09 7.45
C GLN A 231 16.93 6.15 7.10
N TYR A 232 16.65 6.81 5.98
CA TYR A 232 15.35 6.77 5.31
C TYR A 232 15.52 5.92 4.06
N LEU A 233 14.88 4.76 4.03
CA LEU A 233 14.93 3.85 2.89
C LEU A 233 13.78 4.17 1.96
N THR A 234 14.06 4.18 0.68
CA THR A 234 13.04 4.37 -0.35
C THR A 234 13.47 3.64 -1.62
N TRP A 235 12.51 3.22 -2.42
CA TRP A 235 12.79 2.62 -3.72
C TRP A 235 13.12 3.73 -4.72
N PHE A 236 14.28 3.61 -5.37
CA PHE A 236 14.65 4.51 -6.45
C PHE A 236 14.42 3.83 -7.79
N PHE A 237 13.57 4.44 -8.62
CA PHE A 237 13.30 3.97 -9.97
C PHE A 237 13.84 4.97 -10.98
N PRO A 238 15.05 4.76 -11.53
CA PRO A 238 15.57 5.64 -12.55
C PRO A 238 14.63 5.64 -13.75
N THR A 239 14.26 6.82 -14.23
CA THR A 239 13.62 6.94 -15.54
C THR A 239 14.68 6.62 -16.58
N GLY A 240 14.46 5.59 -17.39
CA GLY A 240 15.39 5.21 -18.45
C GLY A 240 15.68 6.39 -19.40
N SER A 241 16.97 6.52 -19.74
CA SER A 241 17.50 7.27 -20.89
C SER A 241 16.91 6.80 -22.21
#